data_AF-A0A8C2NBG9-F1
#
_entry.id   AF-A0A8C2NBG9-F1
#
_cell.length_a   1.000
_cell.length_b   1.000
_cell.length_c   1.000
_cell.angle_alpha   90.00
_cell.angle_beta   90.00
_cell.angle_gamma   90.00
#
_symmetry.space_group_name_H-M   'P 1'
#
loop_
_entity.id
_entity.type
_entity.pdbx_description
1 polymer ?
#
loop_
_entity_poly.entity_id
_entity_poly.type
_entity_poly.pdbx_seq_one_letter_code
_entity_poly.pdbx_strand_id
1 'polypeptide(L)'
;MGSKYQESVRVWLPLWALMLEVVSIVLFFFFTSYSASVSEQKKLLRNYRDFQDVFIMATLGFGFLNTSLRRHCWSSIAFNLFLLALGVQLAVLLDGLLVELSLRKMVIDMPRILRATMSATSVLISAGVVLGKVNLLQLVIMTLIEVTAFSATRLVGMNYLDACLQRTLELHDTYGVHYTFGLPGLLGGIVNIVLMALQAQGIDESTRGYQVLIDFGALGFTIIMGVTSGLLTGLLLNLNIWKSTHKVHYFDDQSFWKFPRLAVGY
;
A
#
# COMPACT_ATOMS: atom_id res chain seq x y z
N MET A 1 -9.09 -34.44 -27.41
CA MET A 1 -9.02 -34.10 -25.97
C MET A 1 -7.90 -33.08 -25.80
N GLY A 2 -8.23 -31.80 -25.59
CA GLY A 2 -7.22 -30.78 -25.29
C GLY A 2 -6.60 -31.04 -23.91
N SER A 3 -5.31 -30.75 -23.76
CA SER A 3 -4.59 -30.83 -22.48
C SER A 3 -5.38 -30.12 -21.38
N LYS A 4 -5.59 -30.78 -20.24
CA LYS A 4 -6.22 -30.21 -19.03
C LYS A 4 -5.31 -29.20 -18.30
N TYR A 5 -4.11 -28.96 -18.84
CA TYR A 5 -3.07 -28.10 -18.28
C TYR A 5 -2.81 -26.93 -19.24
N GLN A 6 -2.70 -25.72 -18.68
CA GLN A 6 -2.30 -24.51 -19.41
C GLN A 6 -0.96 -24.72 -20.13
N GLU A 7 -0.81 -24.04 -21.28
CA GLU A 7 0.46 -24.02 -22.02
C GLU A 7 1.61 -23.57 -21.13
N SER A 8 2.78 -24.17 -21.35
CA SER A 8 3.99 -23.90 -20.59
C SER A 8 4.43 -22.44 -20.75
N VAL A 9 4.19 -21.62 -19.72
CA VAL A 9 4.65 -20.23 -19.61
C VAL A 9 6.17 -20.12 -19.32
N ARG A 10 6.88 -21.25 -19.31
CA ARG A 10 8.27 -21.40 -18.86
C ARG A 10 9.27 -20.52 -19.63
N VAL A 11 8.97 -20.18 -20.89
CA VAL A 11 9.81 -19.31 -21.73
C VAL A 11 9.30 -17.87 -21.74
N TRP A 12 7.98 -17.68 -21.79
CA TRP A 12 7.38 -16.36 -21.93
C TRP A 12 7.41 -15.53 -20.64
N LEU A 13 7.20 -16.16 -19.48
CA LEU A 13 7.18 -15.45 -18.20
C LEU A 13 8.52 -14.79 -17.86
N PRO A 14 9.69 -15.47 -17.98
CA PRO A 14 10.98 -14.83 -17.77
C PRO A 14 11.27 -13.72 -18.77
N LEU A 15 10.90 -13.90 -20.04
CA LEU A 15 11.09 -12.88 -21.08
C LEU A 15 10.30 -11.60 -20.76
N TRP A 16 9.05 -11.73 -20.34
CA TRP A 16 8.24 -10.58 -19.92
C TRP A 16 8.81 -9.88 -18.70
N ALA A 17 9.24 -10.64 -17.68
CA ALA A 17 9.86 -10.07 -16.49
C ALA A 17 11.16 -9.30 -16.82
N LEU A 18 12.03 -9.88 -17.66
CA LEU A 18 13.26 -9.22 -18.11
C LEU A 18 12.97 -7.96 -18.93
N MET A 19 11.99 -8.00 -19.84
CA MET A 19 11.59 -6.83 -20.60
C MET A 19 11.10 -5.71 -19.68
N LEU A 20 10.28 -6.04 -18.67
CA LEU A 20 9.76 -5.06 -17.72
C LEU A 20 10.89 -4.45 -16.89
N GLU A 21 11.84 -5.27 -16.43
CA GLU A 21 13.02 -4.78 -15.69
C GLU A 21 13.91 -3.87 -16.53
N VAL A 22 14.18 -4.24 -17.80
CA VAL A 22 14.96 -3.41 -18.73
C VAL A 22 14.28 -2.05 -18.96
N VAL A 23 12.96 -2.05 -19.16
CA VAL A 23 12.18 -0.81 -19.31
C VAL A 23 12.27 0.03 -18.03
N SER A 24 12.11 -0.57 -16.86
CA SER A 24 12.27 0.11 -15.57
C SER A 24 13.65 0.74 -15.45
N ILE A 25 14.74 0.02 -15.72
CA ILE A 25 16.11 0.54 -15.65
C ILE A 25 16.29 1.76 -16.56
N VAL A 26 15.80 1.70 -17.80
CA VAL A 26 15.88 2.81 -18.75
C VAL A 26 15.11 4.01 -18.21
N LEU A 27 13.88 3.82 -17.71
CA LEU A 27 13.09 4.90 -17.12
C LEU A 27 13.78 5.52 -15.90
N PHE A 28 14.30 4.71 -14.99
CA PHE A 28 15.03 5.20 -13.82
C PHE A 28 16.26 6.03 -14.22
N PHE A 29 17.03 5.58 -15.21
CA PHE A 29 18.20 6.32 -15.69
C PHE A 29 17.87 7.73 -16.20
N PHE A 30 16.76 7.88 -16.93
CA PHE A 30 16.34 9.16 -17.49
C PHE A 30 15.64 10.05 -16.45
N PHE A 31 14.75 9.48 -15.64
CA PHE A 31 13.84 10.25 -14.79
C PHE A 31 14.30 10.42 -13.34
N THR A 32 15.35 9.72 -12.89
CA THR A 32 15.76 9.77 -11.48
C THR A 32 17.19 10.26 -11.27
N SER A 33 17.44 10.81 -10.09
CA SER A 33 18.73 11.31 -9.61
C SER A 33 18.83 11.12 -8.10
N TYR A 34 20.06 11.08 -7.58
CA TYR A 34 20.33 11.01 -6.15
C TYR A 34 20.92 12.34 -5.65
N SER A 35 20.50 12.79 -4.48
CA SER A 35 21.12 13.94 -3.82
C SER A 35 22.36 13.49 -3.03
N ALA A 36 23.45 14.28 -3.09
CA ALA A 36 24.76 13.89 -2.55
C ALA A 36 25.16 14.65 -1.27
N SER A 37 24.22 15.22 -0.50
CA SER A 37 24.57 16.11 0.62
C SER A 37 24.79 15.36 1.95
N VAL A 38 25.76 15.82 2.75
CA VAL A 38 26.15 15.20 4.04
C VAL A 38 25.13 15.45 5.15
N SER A 39 24.37 16.55 5.11
CA SER A 39 23.25 16.80 6.05
C SER A 39 22.08 15.85 5.83
N GLU A 40 21.90 15.36 4.60
CA GLU A 40 20.91 14.33 4.28
C GLU A 40 21.25 13.00 4.96
N GLN A 41 22.52 12.62 5.16
CA GLN A 41 22.88 11.31 5.75
C GLN A 41 22.32 11.04 7.14
N LYS A 42 22.27 12.04 8.05
CA LYS A 42 21.66 11.85 9.39
C LYS A 42 20.14 11.70 9.31
N LYS A 43 19.49 12.48 8.44
CA LYS A 43 18.06 12.38 8.17
C LYS A 43 17.71 11.05 7.49
N LEU A 44 18.60 10.57 6.63
CA LEU A 44 18.53 9.30 5.93
C LEU A 44 18.61 8.13 6.92
N LEU A 45 19.53 8.18 7.90
CA LEU A 45 19.65 7.14 8.94
C LEU A 45 18.39 7.03 9.81
N ARG A 46 17.74 8.17 10.13
CA ARG A 46 16.49 8.18 10.90
C ARG A 46 15.33 7.57 10.08
N ASN A 47 15.12 8.08 8.87
CA ASN A 47 14.05 7.62 7.98
C ASN A 47 14.27 6.16 7.50
N TYR A 48 15.50 5.66 7.53
CA TYR A 48 15.83 4.29 7.16
C TYR A 48 15.17 3.28 8.08
N ARG A 49 15.07 3.58 9.39
CA ARG A 49 14.43 2.67 10.36
C ARG A 49 12.93 2.56 10.06
N ASP A 50 12.26 3.68 9.86
CA ASP A 50 10.83 3.72 9.51
C ASP A 50 10.56 2.98 8.19
N PHE A 51 11.43 3.16 7.20
CA PHE A 51 11.40 2.40 5.95
C PHE A 51 11.57 0.89 6.19
N GLN A 52 12.56 0.50 6.99
CA GLN A 52 12.87 -0.90 7.23
C GLN A 52 11.69 -1.63 7.88
N ASP A 53 11.01 -1.02 8.84
CA ASP A 53 9.87 -1.65 9.51
C ASP A 53 8.71 -1.91 8.54
N VAL A 54 8.38 -0.92 7.69
CA VAL A 54 7.33 -1.06 6.67
C VAL A 54 7.74 -2.03 5.57
N PHE A 55 9.00 -2.03 5.16
CA PHE A 55 9.52 -2.96 4.17
C PHE A 55 9.50 -4.41 4.67
N ILE A 56 9.84 -4.64 5.95
CA ILE A 56 9.76 -5.97 6.58
C ILE A 56 8.30 -6.43 6.67
N MET A 57 7.37 -5.54 7.03
CA MET A 57 5.94 -5.85 7.03
C MET A 57 5.45 -6.25 5.63
N ALA A 58 5.84 -5.52 4.59
CA ALA A 58 5.46 -5.81 3.20
C ALA A 58 6.07 -7.12 2.68
N THR A 59 7.36 -7.35 2.95
CA THR A 59 8.09 -8.54 2.47
C THR A 59 7.75 -9.79 3.26
N LEU A 60 8.02 -9.79 4.57
CA LEU A 60 7.88 -10.95 5.44
C LEU A 60 6.47 -11.05 6.01
N GLY A 61 5.86 -9.94 6.43
CA GLY A 61 4.51 -9.94 7.00
C GLY A 61 3.48 -10.51 6.01
N PHE A 62 3.27 -9.83 4.87
CA PHE A 62 2.35 -10.33 3.83
C PHE A 62 2.86 -11.60 3.14
N GLY A 63 4.18 -11.72 2.94
CA GLY A 63 4.78 -12.91 2.32
C GLY A 63 4.45 -14.19 3.08
N PHE A 64 4.64 -14.21 4.40
CA PHE A 64 4.32 -15.37 5.24
C PHE A 64 2.83 -15.49 5.53
N LEU A 65 2.06 -14.40 5.68
CA LEU A 65 0.61 -14.48 5.85
C LEU A 65 -0.05 -15.27 4.70
N ASN A 66 0.40 -15.00 3.48
CA ASN A 66 -0.07 -15.65 2.26
C ASN A 66 0.35 -17.14 2.16
N THR A 67 1.31 -17.60 2.97
CA THR A 67 1.76 -19.02 3.00
C THR A 67 0.80 -19.96 3.74
N SER A 68 -0.25 -19.45 4.38
CA SER A 68 -1.31 -20.26 4.99
C SER A 68 -1.95 -21.26 4.00
N LEU A 69 -1.82 -21.02 2.69
CA LEU A 69 -2.21 -21.93 1.62
C LEU A 69 -1.21 -23.10 1.47
N ARG A 70 -1.51 -24.24 2.11
CA ARG A 70 -0.65 -25.44 2.20
C ARG A 70 0.00 -25.94 0.90
N ARG A 71 -0.65 -25.74 -0.27
CA ARG A 71 -0.13 -26.17 -1.59
C ARG A 71 0.44 -25.03 -2.44
N HIS A 72 0.39 -23.78 -1.96
CA HIS A 72 0.79 -22.59 -2.70
C HIS A 72 1.87 -21.75 -1.97
N CYS A 73 2.47 -22.27 -0.88
CA CYS A 73 3.42 -21.53 -0.05
C CYS A 73 4.61 -20.94 -0.83
N TRP A 74 5.24 -21.73 -1.70
CA TRP A 74 6.40 -21.29 -2.49
C TRP A 74 6.03 -20.17 -3.46
N SER A 75 4.97 -20.37 -4.23
CA SER A 75 4.46 -19.38 -5.19
C SER A 75 3.98 -18.12 -4.47
N SER A 76 3.37 -18.26 -3.29
CA SER A 76 2.93 -17.14 -2.46
C SER A 76 4.08 -16.19 -2.10
N ILE A 77 5.16 -16.71 -1.53
CA ILE A 77 6.33 -15.89 -1.15
C ILE A 77 6.96 -15.29 -2.40
N ALA A 78 7.18 -16.10 -3.44
CA ALA A 78 7.83 -15.65 -4.67
C ALA A 78 7.03 -14.55 -5.37
N PHE A 79 5.72 -14.72 -5.51
CA PHE A 79 4.85 -13.72 -6.12
C PHE A 79 4.78 -12.47 -5.24
N ASN A 80 4.65 -12.59 -3.91
CA ASN A 80 4.66 -11.43 -3.01
C ASN A 80 5.93 -10.57 -3.18
N LEU A 81 7.11 -11.21 -3.15
CA LEU A 81 8.38 -10.51 -3.35
C LEU A 81 8.49 -9.87 -4.74
N PHE A 82 8.05 -10.58 -5.78
CA PHE A 82 8.07 -10.07 -7.15
C PHE A 82 7.15 -8.86 -7.34
N LEU A 83 5.91 -8.95 -6.86
CA LEU A 83 4.93 -7.84 -6.97
C LEU A 83 5.36 -6.65 -6.12
N LEU A 84 5.98 -6.88 -4.96
CA LEU A 84 6.52 -5.79 -4.15
C LEU A 84 7.66 -5.06 -4.85
N ALA A 85 8.62 -5.79 -5.43
CA ALA A 85 9.72 -5.18 -6.17
C ALA A 85 9.20 -4.35 -7.36
N LEU A 86 8.34 -4.96 -8.17
CA LEU A 86 7.69 -4.32 -9.32
C LEU A 86 6.89 -3.08 -8.89
N GLY A 87 6.08 -3.23 -7.84
CA GLY A 87 5.19 -2.18 -7.37
C GLY A 87 5.94 -0.99 -6.78
N VAL A 88 7.02 -1.23 -6.04
CA VAL A 88 7.87 -0.15 -5.51
C VAL A 88 8.57 0.59 -6.65
N GLN A 89 9.17 -0.13 -7.60
CA GLN A 89 9.80 0.49 -8.77
C GLN A 89 8.80 1.38 -9.53
N LEU A 90 7.60 0.87 -9.81
CA LEU A 90 6.57 1.61 -10.50
C LEU A 90 6.07 2.81 -9.68
N ALA A 91 5.80 2.65 -8.38
CA ALA A 91 5.32 3.72 -7.53
C ALA A 91 6.32 4.88 -7.41
N VAL A 92 7.63 4.58 -7.33
CA VAL A 92 8.69 5.60 -7.33
C VAL A 92 8.71 6.37 -8.66
N LEU A 93 8.55 5.69 -9.79
CA LEU A 93 8.47 6.35 -11.10
C LEU A 93 7.23 7.21 -11.25
N LEU A 94 6.08 6.71 -10.78
CA LEU A 94 4.81 7.43 -10.82
C LEU A 94 4.81 8.66 -9.91
N ASP A 95 5.42 8.60 -8.73
CA ASP A 95 5.58 9.77 -7.87
C ASP A 95 6.37 10.87 -8.59
N GLY A 96 7.39 10.51 -9.39
CA GLY A 96 8.12 11.46 -10.21
C GLY A 96 7.28 12.04 -11.34
N LEU A 97 6.57 11.18 -12.07
CA LEU A 97 5.76 11.59 -13.21
C LEU A 97 4.55 12.45 -12.80
N LEU A 98 3.86 12.08 -11.71
CA LEU A 98 2.62 12.73 -11.28
C LEU A 98 2.85 14.03 -10.50
N VAL A 99 3.99 14.16 -9.79
CA VAL A 99 4.30 15.36 -8.99
C VAL A 99 5.15 16.36 -9.77
N GLU A 100 6.12 15.89 -10.54
CA GLU A 100 7.08 16.70 -11.29
C GLU A 100 6.84 16.53 -12.79
N LEU A 101 5.67 16.92 -13.30
CA LEU A 101 5.31 16.92 -14.74
C LEU A 101 6.31 17.73 -15.63
N SER A 102 7.25 18.44 -15.02
CA SER A 102 8.41 19.09 -15.64
C SER A 102 9.53 18.06 -15.82
N LEU A 103 10.17 18.01 -17.00
CA LEU A 103 11.31 17.13 -17.41
C LEU A 103 12.57 17.14 -16.52
N ARG A 104 12.47 17.54 -15.25
CA ARG A 104 13.54 17.54 -14.26
C ARG A 104 13.69 16.13 -13.70
N LYS A 105 14.92 15.72 -13.45
CA LYS A 105 15.20 14.45 -12.78
C LYS A 105 14.66 14.48 -11.35
N MET A 106 13.84 13.50 -11.01
CA MET A 106 13.30 13.29 -9.68
C MET A 106 14.41 12.90 -8.71
N VAL A 107 14.47 13.50 -7.52
CA VAL A 107 15.38 13.06 -6.46
C VAL A 107 14.77 11.87 -5.71
N ILE A 108 15.49 10.76 -5.63
CA ILE A 108 15.09 9.59 -4.84
C ILE A 108 15.55 9.79 -3.39
N ASP A 109 14.57 9.95 -2.48
CA ASP A 109 14.79 10.04 -1.03
C ASP A 109 14.10 8.88 -0.29
N MET A 110 14.57 8.54 0.91
CA MET A 110 13.99 7.47 1.74
C MET A 110 12.47 7.62 1.98
N PRO A 111 11.92 8.80 2.30
CA PRO A 111 10.47 8.96 2.48
C PRO A 111 9.67 8.66 1.20
N ARG A 112 10.24 8.89 0.01
CA ARG A 112 9.58 8.54 -1.26
C ARG A 112 9.54 7.03 -1.43
N ILE A 113 10.64 6.34 -1.14
CA ILE A 113 10.69 4.87 -1.17
C ILE A 113 9.72 4.28 -0.14
N LEU A 114 9.65 4.84 1.07
CA LEU A 114 8.69 4.45 2.10
C LEU A 114 7.24 4.56 1.60
N ARG A 115 6.84 5.71 1.05
CA ARG A 115 5.48 5.89 0.51
C ARG A 115 5.18 4.99 -0.68
N ALA A 116 6.16 4.79 -1.57
CA ALA A 116 6.07 3.83 -2.67
C ALA A 116 5.87 2.39 -2.16
N THR A 117 6.58 2.00 -1.10
CA THR A 117 6.43 0.70 -0.42
C THR A 117 5.03 0.55 0.17
N MET A 118 4.47 1.60 0.76
CA MET A 118 3.10 1.57 1.26
C MET A 118 2.07 1.41 0.12
N SER A 119 2.23 2.14 -0.99
CA SER A 119 1.36 1.97 -2.18
C SER A 119 1.46 0.57 -2.78
N ALA A 120 2.65 -0.01 -2.85
CA ALA A 120 2.83 -1.40 -3.28
C ALA A 120 2.21 -2.40 -2.29
N THR A 121 2.25 -2.09 -0.99
CA THR A 121 1.62 -2.92 0.05
C THR A 121 0.09 -2.99 -0.12
N SER A 122 -0.55 -1.89 -0.54
CA SER A 122 -1.99 -1.92 -0.88
C SER A 122 -2.30 -2.95 -1.98
N VAL A 123 -1.42 -3.10 -2.96
CA VAL A 123 -1.56 -4.15 -3.99
C VAL A 123 -1.33 -5.54 -3.43
N LEU A 124 -0.40 -5.72 -2.48
CA LEU A 124 -0.21 -7.01 -1.81
C LEU A 124 -1.46 -7.44 -1.01
N ILE A 125 -2.16 -6.48 -0.39
CA ILE A 125 -3.45 -6.73 0.26
C ILE A 125 -4.47 -7.25 -0.76
N SER A 126 -4.64 -6.56 -1.89
CA SER A 126 -5.53 -7.01 -2.97
C SER A 126 -5.11 -8.38 -3.52
N ALA A 127 -3.81 -8.60 -3.73
CA ALA A 127 -3.24 -9.84 -4.28
C ALA A 127 -3.53 -11.04 -3.36
N GLY A 128 -3.56 -10.83 -2.03
CA GLY A 128 -3.95 -11.85 -1.06
C GLY A 128 -5.37 -12.41 -1.28
N VAL A 129 -6.30 -11.60 -1.78
CA VAL A 129 -7.70 -12.01 -2.03
C VAL A 129 -7.82 -12.94 -3.23
N VAL A 130 -7.02 -12.69 -4.28
CA VAL A 130 -7.05 -13.45 -5.53
C VAL A 130 -6.04 -14.59 -5.57
N LEU A 131 -5.19 -14.69 -4.55
CA LEU A 131 -4.07 -15.63 -4.49
C LEU A 131 -4.53 -17.08 -4.70
N GLY A 132 -3.81 -17.81 -5.56
CA GLY A 132 -4.11 -19.20 -5.91
C GLY A 132 -5.24 -19.39 -6.94
N LYS A 133 -5.93 -18.32 -7.34
CA LYS A 133 -6.92 -18.33 -8.44
C LYS A 133 -6.41 -17.68 -9.72
N VAL A 134 -5.44 -16.78 -9.59
CA VAL A 134 -4.84 -16.03 -10.71
C VAL A 134 -3.40 -16.46 -10.97
N ASN A 135 -2.95 -16.31 -12.22
CA ASN A 135 -1.54 -16.57 -12.55
C ASN A 135 -0.65 -15.33 -12.26
N LEU A 136 0.67 -15.50 -12.35
CA LEU A 136 1.61 -14.39 -12.11
C LEU A 136 1.41 -13.22 -13.09
N LEU A 137 1.16 -13.48 -14.37
CA LEU A 137 0.95 -12.44 -15.38
C LEU A 137 -0.28 -11.56 -15.04
N GLN A 138 -1.38 -12.16 -14.58
CA GLN A 138 -2.55 -11.44 -14.12
C GLN A 138 -2.24 -10.58 -12.89
N LEU A 139 -1.43 -11.10 -11.96
CA LEU A 139 -0.94 -10.32 -10.81
C LEU A 139 -0.03 -9.16 -11.22
N VAL A 140 0.80 -9.32 -12.27
CA VAL A 140 1.61 -8.22 -12.83
C VAL A 140 0.71 -7.12 -13.39
N ILE A 141 -0.27 -7.49 -14.23
CA ILE A 141 -1.20 -6.51 -14.82
C ILE A 141 -1.99 -5.79 -13.73
N MET A 142 -2.49 -6.54 -12.75
CA MET A 142 -3.14 -6.00 -11.56
C MET A 142 -2.24 -5.01 -10.83
N THR A 143 -0.96 -5.33 -10.63
CA THR A 143 0.01 -4.45 -9.98
C THR A 143 0.24 -3.16 -10.75
N LEU A 144 0.39 -3.23 -12.08
CA LEU A 144 0.57 -2.03 -12.90
C LEU A 144 -0.61 -1.06 -12.79
N ILE A 145 -1.84 -1.60 -12.81
CA ILE A 145 -3.07 -0.82 -12.73
C ILE A 145 -3.28 -0.27 -11.31
N GLU A 146 -3.24 -1.14 -10.30
CA GLU A 146 -3.55 -0.77 -8.92
C GLU A 146 -2.51 0.17 -8.32
N VAL A 147 -1.20 -0.04 -8.55
CA VAL A 147 -0.18 0.89 -8.07
C VAL A 147 -0.39 2.29 -8.66
N THR A 148 -0.80 2.39 -9.93
CA THR A 148 -1.11 3.67 -10.57
C THR A 148 -2.30 4.35 -9.90
N ALA A 149 -3.39 3.62 -9.70
CA ALA A 149 -4.59 4.16 -9.03
C ALA A 149 -4.32 4.56 -7.58
N PHE A 150 -3.59 3.73 -6.82
CA PHE A 150 -3.26 3.98 -5.42
C PHE A 150 -2.27 5.13 -5.25
N SER A 151 -1.29 5.25 -6.15
CA SER A 151 -0.35 6.39 -6.12
C SER A 151 -1.08 7.70 -6.43
N ALA A 152 -1.98 7.72 -7.43
CA ALA A 152 -2.80 8.88 -7.73
C ALA A 152 -3.71 9.27 -6.56
N THR A 153 -4.40 8.29 -5.96
CA THR A 153 -5.27 8.50 -4.80
C THR A 153 -4.50 9.05 -3.60
N ARG A 154 -3.31 8.50 -3.33
CA ARG A 154 -2.40 8.99 -2.28
C ARG A 154 -2.02 10.45 -2.52
N LEU A 155 -1.64 10.82 -3.74
CA LEU A 155 -1.25 12.20 -4.04
C LEU A 155 -2.39 13.19 -3.83
N VAL A 156 -3.60 12.85 -4.28
CA VAL A 156 -4.79 13.67 -4.03
C VAL A 156 -5.08 13.76 -2.53
N GLY A 157 -5.01 12.63 -1.82
CA GLY A 157 -5.24 12.55 -0.39
C GLY A 157 -4.26 13.40 0.43
N MET A 158 -2.97 13.30 0.13
CA MET A 158 -1.93 14.08 0.81
C MET A 158 -2.10 15.59 0.59
N ASN A 159 -2.42 16.01 -0.64
CA ASN A 159 -2.49 17.43 -0.97
C ASN A 159 -3.76 18.12 -0.46
N TYR A 160 -4.90 17.43 -0.47
CA TYR A 160 -6.20 18.04 -0.19
C TYR A 160 -6.85 17.56 1.11
N LEU A 161 -6.76 16.26 1.41
CA LEU A 161 -7.49 15.68 2.54
C LEU A 161 -6.72 15.80 3.84
N ASP A 162 -5.41 15.52 3.84
CA ASP A 162 -4.60 15.50 5.06
C ASP A 162 -4.56 16.89 5.73
N ALA A 163 -4.29 17.93 4.94
CA ALA A 163 -4.32 19.32 5.42
C ALA A 163 -5.70 19.74 5.96
N CYS A 164 -6.79 19.22 5.37
CA CYS A 164 -8.16 19.51 5.80
C CYS A 164 -8.50 18.78 7.11
N LEU A 165 -8.20 17.47 7.18
CA LEU A 165 -8.42 16.60 8.34
C LEU A 165 -7.66 17.11 9.57
N GLN A 166 -6.37 17.43 9.41
CA GLN A 166 -5.56 17.91 10.51
C GLN A 166 -6.02 19.27 11.04
N ARG A 167 -6.43 20.19 10.15
CA ARG A 167 -6.83 21.55 10.54
C ARG A 167 -8.25 21.63 11.11
N THR A 168 -9.17 20.81 10.61
CA THR A 168 -10.59 20.91 10.91
C THR A 168 -11.01 19.94 12.01
N LEU A 169 -10.45 18.73 12.01
CA LEU A 169 -10.84 17.64 12.91
C LEU A 169 -9.75 17.28 13.93
N GLU A 170 -8.60 17.98 13.89
CA GLU A 170 -7.41 17.69 14.72
C GLU A 170 -6.95 16.21 14.66
N LEU A 171 -7.28 15.53 13.56
CA LEU A 171 -6.90 14.15 13.33
C LEU A 171 -5.45 14.10 12.84
N HIS A 172 -4.58 13.48 13.63
CA HIS A 172 -3.17 13.32 13.31
C HIS A 172 -2.91 11.91 12.76
N ASP A 173 -2.66 11.81 11.46
CA ASP A 173 -2.29 10.55 10.79
C ASP A 173 -0.78 10.49 10.55
N THR A 174 -0.03 9.92 11.49
CA THR A 174 1.44 9.88 11.49
C THR A 174 2.04 9.25 10.22
N TYR A 175 1.39 8.20 9.69
CA TYR A 175 1.91 7.41 8.57
C TYR A 175 1.09 7.57 7.29
N GLY A 176 0.01 8.35 7.32
CA GLY A 176 -0.84 8.52 6.13
C GLY A 176 -1.67 7.30 5.78
N VAL A 177 -2.05 6.51 6.79
CA VAL A 177 -2.77 5.25 6.61
C VAL A 177 -4.13 5.50 5.94
N HIS A 178 -4.79 6.61 6.28
CA HIS A 178 -6.11 6.94 5.77
C HIS A 178 -6.11 7.12 4.24
N TYR A 179 -5.18 7.92 3.69
CA TYR A 179 -5.11 8.14 2.24
C TYR A 179 -4.39 7.04 1.47
N THR A 180 -3.60 6.20 2.14
CA THR A 180 -2.84 5.11 1.49
C THR A 180 -3.60 3.78 1.43
N PHE A 181 -4.39 3.47 2.47
CA PHE A 181 -5.15 2.22 2.55
C PHE A 181 -6.66 2.46 2.62
N GLY A 182 -7.11 3.43 3.44
CA GLY A 182 -8.53 3.71 3.67
C GLY A 182 -9.27 4.20 2.42
N LEU A 183 -8.82 5.30 1.81
CA LEU A 183 -9.45 5.88 0.63
C LEU A 183 -9.43 4.94 -0.58
N PRO A 184 -8.30 4.27 -0.92
CA PRO A 184 -8.32 3.27 -1.97
C PRO A 184 -9.26 2.10 -1.70
N GLY A 185 -9.34 1.62 -0.44
CA GLY A 185 -10.29 0.57 -0.06
C GLY A 185 -11.75 0.99 -0.24
N LEU A 186 -12.09 2.21 0.16
CA LEU A 186 -13.42 2.79 -0.05
C LEU A 186 -13.75 2.93 -1.54
N LEU A 187 -12.82 3.46 -2.34
CA LEU A 187 -12.96 3.59 -3.78
C LEU A 187 -13.19 2.22 -4.43
N GLY A 188 -12.41 1.21 -4.04
CA GLY A 188 -12.56 -0.17 -4.52
C GLY A 188 -13.94 -0.75 -4.21
N GLY A 189 -14.46 -0.52 -3.00
CA GLY A 189 -15.81 -0.93 -2.60
C GLY A 189 -16.90 -0.26 -3.45
N ILE A 190 -16.79 1.05 -3.68
CA ILE A 190 -17.73 1.81 -4.53
C ILE A 190 -17.68 1.31 -5.97
N VAL A 191 -16.48 1.13 -6.53
CA VAL A 191 -16.29 0.62 -7.90
C VAL A 191 -16.90 -0.77 -8.05
N ASN A 192 -16.75 -1.66 -7.05
CA ASN A 192 -17.38 -2.98 -7.06
C ASN A 192 -18.91 -2.89 -7.14
N ILE A 193 -19.53 -2.02 -6.34
CA ILE A 193 -20.99 -1.81 -6.36
C ILE A 193 -21.44 -1.28 -7.72
N VAL A 194 -20.72 -0.32 -8.30
CA VAL A 194 -21.02 0.23 -9.62
C VAL A 194 -20.89 -0.84 -10.71
N LEU A 195 -19.83 -1.64 -10.68
CA LEU A 195 -19.65 -2.74 -11.63
C LEU A 195 -20.76 -3.78 -11.52
N MET A 196 -21.18 -4.13 -10.30
CA MET A 196 -22.30 -5.04 -10.06
C MET A 196 -23.62 -4.49 -10.62
N ALA A 197 -23.85 -3.18 -10.49
CA ALA A 197 -25.04 -2.53 -11.04
C ALA A 197 -25.04 -2.49 -12.58
N LEU A 198 -23.86 -2.30 -13.19
CA LEU A 198 -23.67 -2.20 -14.64
C LEU A 198 -23.58 -3.53 -15.38
N GLN A 199 -23.28 -4.64 -14.68
CA GLN A 199 -23.27 -5.97 -15.31
C GLN A 199 -24.66 -6.32 -15.86
N ALA A 200 -24.76 -6.38 -17.18
CA ALA A 200 -26.01 -6.48 -17.93
C ALA A 200 -26.25 -7.86 -18.60
N GLN A 201 -25.36 -8.84 -18.39
CA GLN A 201 -25.45 -10.11 -19.13
C GLN A 201 -25.76 -11.30 -18.21
N GLY A 202 -27.02 -11.74 -18.27
CA GLY A 202 -27.45 -13.07 -17.81
C GLY A 202 -27.93 -13.18 -16.36
N ILE A 203 -27.97 -12.09 -15.60
CA ILE A 203 -28.48 -12.06 -14.22
C ILE A 203 -29.86 -11.39 -14.22
N ASP A 204 -30.84 -12.03 -13.57
CA ASP A 204 -32.17 -11.48 -13.39
C ASP A 204 -32.13 -10.14 -12.63
N GLU A 205 -32.95 -9.16 -13.01
CA GLU A 205 -32.91 -7.81 -12.45
C GLU A 205 -33.12 -7.80 -10.94
N SER A 206 -33.96 -8.71 -10.45
CA SER A 206 -34.23 -8.92 -9.02
C SER A 206 -32.98 -9.39 -8.26
N THR A 207 -32.25 -10.36 -8.81
CA THR A 207 -31.01 -10.88 -8.21
C THR A 207 -29.91 -9.82 -8.21
N ARG A 208 -29.80 -9.04 -9.29
CA ARG A 208 -28.86 -7.92 -9.38
C ARG A 208 -29.14 -6.86 -8.32
N GLY A 209 -30.40 -6.43 -8.18
CA GLY A 209 -30.79 -5.45 -7.17
C GLY A 209 -30.47 -5.92 -5.75
N TYR A 210 -30.72 -7.20 -5.46
CA TYR A 210 -30.38 -7.79 -4.16
C TYR A 210 -28.87 -7.83 -3.90
N GLN A 211 -28.07 -8.18 -4.90
CA GLN A 211 -26.61 -8.24 -4.76
C GLN A 211 -25.99 -6.86 -4.55
N VAL A 212 -26.45 -5.85 -5.30
CA VAL A 212 -26.06 -4.44 -5.09
C VAL A 212 -26.42 -3.97 -3.67
N LEU A 213 -27.61 -4.31 -3.18
CA LEU A 213 -28.03 -3.96 -1.83
C LEU A 213 -27.15 -4.62 -0.76
N ILE A 214 -26.78 -5.89 -0.95
CA ILE A 214 -25.86 -6.60 -0.05
C ILE A 214 -24.49 -5.92 -0.04
N ASP A 215 -23.90 -5.64 -1.21
CA ASP A 215 -22.56 -5.04 -1.30
C ASP A 215 -22.54 -3.63 -0.69
N PHE A 216 -23.58 -2.84 -0.92
CA PHE A 216 -23.75 -1.55 -0.27
C PHE A 216 -23.89 -1.67 1.26
N GLY A 217 -24.71 -2.63 1.71
CA GLY A 217 -24.88 -2.94 3.13
C GLY A 217 -23.57 -3.40 3.79
N ALA A 218 -22.79 -4.23 3.10
CA ALA A 218 -21.49 -4.70 3.57
C ALA A 218 -20.49 -3.53 3.69
N LEU A 219 -20.39 -2.67 2.68
CA LEU A 219 -19.54 -1.48 2.72
C LEU A 219 -19.94 -0.56 3.88
N GLY A 220 -21.23 -0.23 4.01
CA GLY A 220 -21.74 0.58 5.11
C GLY A 220 -21.45 -0.03 6.49
N PHE A 221 -21.66 -1.34 6.63
CA PHE A 221 -21.37 -2.08 7.85
C PHE A 221 -19.88 -2.02 8.22
N THR A 222 -18.96 -2.18 7.25
CA THR A 222 -17.51 -2.09 7.53
C THR A 222 -17.10 -0.70 8.03
N ILE A 223 -17.66 0.37 7.44
CA ILE A 223 -17.39 1.75 7.88
C ILE A 223 -17.92 1.99 9.29
N ILE A 224 -19.17 1.58 9.57
CA ILE A 224 -19.79 1.74 10.89
C ILE A 224 -19.01 0.96 11.94
N MET A 225 -18.63 -0.28 11.66
CA MET A 225 -17.82 -1.09 12.58
C MET A 225 -16.45 -0.47 12.83
N GLY A 226 -15.78 0.04 11.80
CA GLY A 226 -14.50 0.74 11.93
C GLY A 226 -14.60 1.99 12.80
N VAL A 227 -15.60 2.84 12.55
CA VAL A 227 -15.79 4.10 13.32
C VAL A 227 -16.20 3.81 14.75
N THR A 228 -17.19 2.92 14.96
CA THR A 228 -17.69 2.62 16.32
C THR A 228 -16.63 1.93 17.18
N SER A 229 -15.91 0.95 16.65
CA SER A 229 -14.81 0.30 17.37
C SER A 229 -13.65 1.27 17.62
N GLY A 230 -13.25 2.06 16.63
CA GLY A 230 -12.20 3.06 16.78
C GLY A 230 -12.53 4.14 17.83
N LEU A 231 -13.77 4.64 17.86
CA LEU A 231 -14.23 5.60 18.87
C LEU A 231 -14.26 4.96 20.27
N LEU A 232 -14.80 3.75 20.39
CA LEU A 232 -14.82 3.03 21.66
C LEU A 232 -13.40 2.80 22.19
N THR A 233 -12.49 2.32 21.35
CA THR A 233 -11.08 2.15 21.69
C THR A 233 -10.43 3.47 22.08
N GLY A 234 -10.67 4.55 21.33
CA GLY A 234 -10.15 5.88 21.66
C GLY A 234 -10.63 6.39 23.02
N LEU A 235 -11.92 6.24 23.33
CA LEU A 235 -12.48 6.61 24.64
C LEU A 235 -11.88 5.78 25.77
N LEU A 236 -11.71 4.46 25.57
CA LEU A 236 -11.07 3.58 26.54
C LEU A 236 -9.61 3.97 26.80
N LEU A 237 -8.85 4.29 25.74
CA LEU A 237 -7.45 4.71 25.85
C LEU A 237 -7.29 6.10 26.48
N ASN A 238 -8.30 6.96 26.40
CA ASN A 238 -8.31 8.28 27.04
C ASN A 238 -8.62 8.24 28.55
N LEU A 239 -8.89 7.06 29.12
CA LEU A 239 -9.08 6.94 30.56
C LEU A 239 -7.76 7.21 31.31
N ASN A 240 -7.84 8.00 32.38
CA ASN A 240 -6.69 8.41 33.20
C ASN A 240 -5.92 7.25 33.85
N ILE A 241 -6.49 6.04 33.85
CA ILE A 241 -5.88 4.81 34.38
C ILE A 241 -4.61 4.46 33.60
N TRP A 242 -4.59 4.73 32.29
CA TRP A 242 -3.52 4.30 31.39
C TRP A 242 -2.30 5.21 31.38
N LYS A 243 -2.35 6.36 32.08
CA LYS A 243 -1.24 7.34 32.20
C LYS A 243 -0.56 7.63 30.85
N SER A 244 -1.33 8.20 29.92
CA SER A 244 -0.83 8.55 28.58
C SER A 244 0.42 9.44 28.64
N THR A 245 1.34 9.22 27.70
CA THR A 245 2.58 9.99 27.58
C THR A 245 2.28 11.47 27.35
N HIS A 246 3.07 12.34 27.95
CA HIS A 246 2.93 13.77 27.74
C HIS A 246 3.34 14.13 26.30
N LYS A 247 2.66 15.11 25.67
CA LYS A 247 2.91 15.52 24.27
C LYS A 247 4.38 15.84 23.95
N VAL A 248 5.13 16.31 24.95
CA VAL A 248 6.56 16.66 24.84
C VAL A 248 7.44 15.44 24.58
N HIS A 249 6.99 14.24 24.96
CA HIS A 249 7.71 12.98 24.81
C HIS A 249 7.07 12.06 23.76
N TYR A 250 6.25 12.60 22.85
CA TYR A 250 5.75 11.82 21.73
C TYR A 250 6.91 11.41 20.82
N PHE A 251 6.84 10.16 20.34
CA PHE A 251 7.88 9.53 19.52
C PHE A 251 9.25 9.42 20.23
N ASP A 252 9.27 9.39 21.58
CA ASP A 252 10.47 9.17 22.39
C ASP A 252 10.37 7.87 23.22
N ASP A 253 11.11 6.86 22.80
CA ASP A 253 11.18 5.55 23.46
C ASP A 253 11.71 5.63 24.90
N GLN A 254 12.42 6.71 25.28
CA GLN A 254 12.94 6.89 26.65
C GLN A 254 11.83 6.95 27.69
N SER A 255 10.59 7.23 27.28
CA SER A 255 9.41 7.18 28.15
C SER A 255 9.09 5.76 28.64
N PHE A 256 9.49 4.73 27.88
CA PHE A 256 9.10 3.33 28.13
C PHE A 256 10.30 2.41 28.37
N TRP A 257 11.46 2.70 27.79
CA TRP A 257 12.62 1.83 27.83
C TRP A 257 13.82 2.51 28.49
N LYS A 258 14.59 1.73 29.26
CA LYS A 258 15.85 2.19 29.85
C LYS A 258 16.94 2.13 28.78
N PHE A 259 17.53 3.29 28.46
CA PHE A 259 18.68 3.36 27.56
C PHE A 259 19.99 3.44 28.35
N PRO A 260 21.08 2.78 27.89
CA PRO A 260 22.38 2.82 28.57
C PRO A 260 22.99 4.23 28.66
N ARG A 261 22.56 5.14 27.77
CA ARG A 261 22.83 6.58 27.80
C ARG A 261 21.54 7.28 27.41
N LEU A 262 21.22 8.40 28.05
CA LEU A 262 20.14 9.28 27.60
C LEU A 262 20.43 9.64 26.14
N ALA A 263 19.46 9.45 25.24
CA ALA A 263 19.59 9.91 23.86
C ALA A 263 19.38 11.42 23.85
N VAL A 264 20.39 12.15 24.35
CA VAL A 264 20.39 13.61 24.36
C VAL A 264 20.79 14.07 22.96
N GLY A 265 19.82 14.58 22.20
CA GLY A 265 20.08 15.29 20.95
C GLY A 265 20.45 14.42 19.75
N TYR A 266 19.66 13.39 19.47
CA TYR A 266 19.62 12.78 18.13
C TYR A 266 18.46 13.32 17.32
#